data_AF-A0A2U9NVD4-F1
#
_entry.id   AF-A0A2U9NVD4-F1
#
_cell.length_a   1.000
_cell.length_b   1.000
_cell.length_c   1.000
_cell.angle_alpha   90.00
_cell.angle_beta   90.00
_cell.angle_gamma   90.00
#
_symmetry.space_group_name_H-M   'P 1'
#
loop_
_entity.id
_entity.type
_entity.pdbx_description
1 polymer ?
#
loop_
_entity_poly.entity_id
_entity_poly.type
_entity_poly.pdbx_seq_one_letter_code
_entity_poly.pdbx_strand_id
1 'polypeptide(L)'
;MKTSRISLWATATGLAAGTVIAVRRVRTPRATAAAGPDRWLAVTINCGPHELSPEKLPPPLREYGERIETRIRPAPGDRGTELAVRLRQPQPQAAHSMTARLAGDDPRQDLRRALRAAKSLLEAGEVLQPDTPPTTRNTPGGKLVGLLSRRAGGEGVL
;
A
#
# COMPACT_ATOMS: atom_id res chain seq x y z
N MET A 1 16.56 0.81 74.31
CA MET A 1 17.94 0.35 74.12
C MET A 1 18.03 -0.54 72.88
N LYS A 2 18.49 0.01 71.74
CA LYS A 2 19.65 -0.49 70.98
C LYS A 2 19.88 0.46 69.81
N THR A 3 21.05 1.07 69.84
CA THR A 3 21.64 2.02 68.91
C THR A 3 22.39 1.29 67.80
N SER A 4 22.39 1.87 66.59
CA SER A 4 23.49 1.87 65.58
C SER A 4 22.93 2.54 64.32
N ARG A 5 23.30 3.78 63.96
CA ARG A 5 24.57 4.24 63.34
C ARG A 5 25.05 3.31 62.21
N ILE A 6 25.06 3.82 60.98
CA ILE A 6 26.26 4.06 60.16
C ILE A 6 25.83 4.77 58.85
N SER A 7 26.43 5.93 58.64
CA SER A 7 26.49 6.75 57.43
C SER A 7 27.10 6.00 56.25
N LEU A 8 26.62 6.19 55.01
CA LEU A 8 27.55 6.14 53.89
C LEU A 8 27.15 6.96 52.62
N TRP A 9 27.83 8.09 52.45
CA TRP A 9 28.38 8.70 51.22
C TRP A 9 27.43 9.31 50.18
N ALA A 10 27.56 10.64 50.10
CA ALA A 10 27.24 11.44 48.92
C ALA A 10 28.32 11.23 47.85
N THR A 11 27.90 10.88 46.65
CA THR A 11 28.67 11.10 45.43
C THR A 11 27.75 11.72 44.38
N ALA A 12 27.88 13.03 44.25
CA ALA A 12 27.36 13.81 43.15
C ALA A 12 28.05 13.37 41.85
N THR A 13 27.29 13.03 40.81
CA THR A 13 27.83 12.97 39.45
C THR A 13 26.79 13.45 38.44
N GLY A 14 27.04 14.64 37.90
CA GLY A 14 26.85 14.98 36.49
C GLY A 14 25.43 15.03 35.92
N LEU A 15 24.81 16.21 35.98
CA LEU A 15 23.85 16.67 34.98
C LEU A 15 24.59 16.88 33.64
N ALA A 16 24.56 15.91 32.74
CA ALA A 16 24.94 16.11 31.35
C ALA A 16 23.68 16.47 30.54
N ALA A 17 23.52 17.77 30.28
CA ALA A 17 22.52 18.32 29.40
C ALA A 17 22.77 17.88 27.95
N GLY A 18 22.17 16.76 27.56
CA GLY A 18 22.03 16.36 26.16
C GLY A 18 20.66 16.80 25.65
N THR A 19 20.57 17.97 25.02
CA THR A 19 19.38 18.34 24.23
C THR A 19 19.38 17.50 22.96
N VAL A 20 18.82 16.29 23.06
CA VAL A 20 18.44 15.53 21.87
C VAL A 20 17.33 16.33 21.20
N ILE A 21 17.66 17.11 20.18
CA ILE A 21 16.69 17.59 19.21
C ILE A 21 16.19 16.34 18.51
N ALA A 22 15.18 15.71 19.09
CA ALA A 22 14.35 14.74 18.41
C ALA A 22 13.70 15.51 17.27
N VAL A 23 14.32 15.46 16.10
CA VAL A 23 13.66 15.84 14.85
C VAL A 23 12.42 14.98 14.82
N ARG A 24 11.29 15.59 15.16
CA ARG A 24 9.97 15.02 15.05
C ARG A 24 9.81 14.74 13.58
N ARG A 25 10.26 13.56 13.13
CA ARG A 25 9.86 12.97 11.86
C ARG A 25 8.36 13.11 11.91
N VAL A 26 7.83 14.01 11.09
CA VAL A 26 6.42 14.06 10.79
C VAL A 26 6.16 12.72 10.12
N ARG A 27 5.93 11.69 10.95
CA ARG A 27 5.16 10.53 10.57
C ARG A 27 3.82 11.16 10.24
N THR A 28 3.66 11.54 8.98
CA THR A 28 2.34 11.56 8.35
C THR A 28 1.66 10.32 8.87
N PRO A 29 0.49 10.41 9.54
CA PRO A 29 -0.14 9.25 10.13
C PRO A 29 -0.17 8.22 9.02
N ARG A 30 0.68 7.19 9.14
CA ARG A 30 0.55 6.01 8.32
C ARG A 30 -0.77 5.52 8.81
N ALA A 31 -1.82 5.78 8.04
CA ALA A 31 -3.16 5.40 8.40
C ALA A 31 -3.03 3.91 8.71
N THR A 32 -2.96 3.59 10.00
CA THR A 32 -3.16 2.26 10.54
C THR A 32 -4.65 2.07 10.39
N ALA A 33 -5.07 1.97 9.13
CA ALA A 33 -6.40 1.67 8.73
C ALA A 33 -6.59 0.25 9.24
N ALA A 34 -7.41 0.11 10.27
CA ALA A 34 -8.00 -1.16 10.66
C ALA A 34 -8.33 -1.93 9.38
N ALA A 35 -7.96 -3.21 9.34
CA ALA A 35 -8.04 -4.06 8.17
C ALA A 35 -9.52 -4.34 7.79
N GLY A 36 -10.23 -3.31 7.35
CA GLY A 36 -11.60 -3.37 6.89
C GLY A 36 -11.68 -3.56 5.37
N PRO A 37 -12.83 -4.06 4.89
CA PRO A 37 -13.13 -4.17 3.47
C PRO A 37 -13.21 -2.78 2.77
N ASP A 38 -13.60 -1.73 3.50
CA ASP A 38 -13.77 -0.36 2.99
C ASP A 38 -12.54 0.57 3.17
N ARG A 39 -11.33 0.00 3.13
CA ARG A 39 -10.08 0.79 3.29
C ARG A 39 -9.66 1.41 1.97
N TRP A 40 -9.28 2.69 2.01
CA TRP A 40 -8.59 3.38 0.92
C TRP A 40 -7.34 2.62 0.46
N LEU A 41 -7.20 2.46 -0.85
CA LEU A 41 -6.02 1.93 -1.51
C LEU A 41 -5.29 3.10 -2.16
N ALA A 42 -4.05 3.36 -1.75
CA ALA A 42 -3.28 4.51 -2.23
C ALA A 42 -1.99 4.07 -2.94
N VAL A 43 -1.66 4.76 -4.02
CA VAL A 43 -0.39 4.66 -4.73
C VAL A 43 0.20 6.06 -4.95
N THR A 44 1.52 6.16 -4.90
CA THR A 44 2.24 7.37 -5.30
C THR A 44 2.68 7.20 -6.76
N ILE A 45 2.41 8.20 -7.59
CA ILE A 45 2.67 8.22 -9.03
C ILE A 45 3.62 9.39 -9.31
N ASN A 46 4.70 9.13 -10.03
CA ASN A 46 5.70 10.11 -10.42
C ASN A 46 5.20 10.97 -11.59
N CYS A 47 4.16 11.78 -11.34
CA CYS A 47 3.56 12.69 -12.30
C CYS A 47 3.16 14.01 -11.60
N GLY A 48 3.04 15.09 -12.36
CA GLY A 48 2.62 16.39 -11.84
C GLY A 48 1.18 16.35 -11.29
N PRO A 49 0.83 17.16 -10.28
CA PRO A 49 -0.50 17.16 -9.66
C PRO A 49 -1.63 17.59 -10.61
N HIS A 50 -1.31 18.27 -11.71
CA HIS A 50 -2.28 18.69 -12.74
C HIS A 50 -2.48 17.66 -13.85
N GLU A 51 -1.61 16.65 -13.94
CA GLU A 51 -1.71 15.58 -14.94
C GLU A 51 -2.77 14.54 -14.57
N LEU A 52 -3.18 14.53 -13.30
CA LEU A 52 -4.21 13.65 -12.77
C LEU A 52 -5.41 14.45 -12.28
N SER A 53 -6.58 14.17 -12.84
CA SER A 53 -7.85 14.71 -12.37
C SER A 53 -8.85 13.57 -12.13
N PRO A 54 -9.81 13.75 -11.20
CA PRO A 54 -10.83 12.74 -10.94
C PRO A 54 -11.75 12.51 -12.16
N GLU A 55 -11.86 13.51 -13.05
CA GLU A 55 -12.62 13.43 -14.30
C GLU A 55 -11.87 12.66 -15.40
N LYS A 56 -10.53 12.68 -15.36
CA LYS A 56 -9.67 12.08 -16.38
C LYS A 56 -8.82 10.95 -15.79
N LEU A 57 -9.50 9.91 -15.32
CA LEU A 57 -8.83 8.72 -14.82
C LEU A 57 -8.14 7.93 -15.96
N PRO A 58 -6.99 7.29 -15.66
CA PRO A 58 -6.33 6.40 -16.60
C PRO A 58 -7.22 5.19 -16.95
N PRO A 59 -7.06 4.60 -18.15
CA PRO A 59 -7.97 3.57 -18.65
C PRO A 59 -8.31 2.44 -17.67
N PRO A 60 -7.34 1.85 -16.92
CA PRO A 60 -7.65 0.77 -15.97
C PRO A 60 -8.60 1.17 -14.83
N LEU A 61 -8.62 2.45 -14.44
CA LEU A 61 -9.52 2.95 -13.39
C LEU A 61 -10.83 3.48 -13.96
N ARG A 62 -10.84 3.90 -15.24
CA ARG A 62 -12.02 4.42 -15.92
C ARG A 62 -13.14 3.37 -15.99
N GLU A 63 -12.79 2.09 -16.11
CA GLU A 63 -13.73 0.98 -16.09
C GLU A 63 -14.56 0.89 -14.80
N TYR A 64 -14.05 1.42 -13.69
CA TYR A 64 -14.78 1.46 -12.42
C TYR A 64 -15.81 2.61 -12.39
N GLY A 65 -15.50 3.73 -13.04
CA GLY A 65 -16.38 4.90 -13.10
C GLY A 65 -16.89 5.31 -11.72
N GLU A 66 -18.20 5.48 -11.60
CA GLU A 66 -18.85 5.86 -10.33
C GLU A 66 -18.82 4.79 -9.24
N ARG A 67 -18.34 3.56 -9.53
CA ARG A 67 -18.22 2.51 -8.50
C ARG A 67 -17.11 2.81 -7.49
N ILE A 68 -16.21 3.73 -7.81
CA ILE A 68 -15.11 4.12 -6.93
C ILE A 68 -15.24 5.58 -6.48
N GLU A 69 -14.78 5.85 -5.26
CA GLU A 69 -14.45 7.20 -4.79
C GLU A 69 -12.95 7.40 -4.97
N THR A 70 -12.55 8.56 -5.49
CA THR A 70 -11.15 8.89 -5.79
C THR A 70 -10.70 10.13 -5.03
N ARG A 71 -9.48 10.12 -4.51
CA ARG A 71 -8.80 11.26 -3.88
C ARG A 71 -7.42 11.42 -4.50
N ILE A 72 -7.12 12.64 -4.94
CA ILE A 72 -5.87 13.02 -5.58
C ILE A 72 -5.25 14.13 -4.74
N ARG A 73 -3.99 13.99 -4.36
CA ARG A 73 -3.25 14.98 -3.59
C ARG A 73 -1.75 14.93 -3.92
N PRO A 74 -0.98 16.00 -3.67
CA PRO A 74 0.48 15.92 -3.72
C PRO A 74 1.01 14.79 -2.82
N ALA A 75 1.96 14.01 -3.32
CA ALA A 75 2.58 12.94 -2.57
C ALA A 75 3.58 13.49 -1.54
N PRO A 76 3.71 12.85 -0.38
CA PRO A 76 4.64 13.29 0.65
C PRO A 76 6.10 13.17 0.21
N GLY A 77 6.87 14.22 0.49
CA GLY A 77 8.29 14.30 0.15
C GLY A 77 8.55 14.60 -1.33
N ASP A 78 7.64 15.31 -1.99
CA ASP A 78 7.76 15.74 -3.39
C ASP A 78 8.00 14.58 -4.38
N ARG A 79 7.32 13.45 -4.12
CA ARG A 79 7.43 12.23 -4.93
C ARG A 79 6.36 12.14 -6.03
N GLY A 80 5.83 13.28 -6.46
CA GLY A 80 4.73 13.37 -7.43
C GLY A 80 3.36 13.44 -6.75
N THR A 81 2.42 12.59 -7.19
CA THR A 81 1.01 12.66 -6.82
C THR A 81 0.55 11.36 -6.14
N GLU A 82 -0.18 11.46 -5.04
CA GLU A 82 -0.83 10.33 -4.38
C GLU A 82 -2.27 10.19 -4.91
N LEU A 83 -2.54 9.04 -5.52
CA LEU A 83 -3.87 8.63 -5.97
C LEU A 83 -4.41 7.57 -5.02
N ALA A 84 -5.52 7.87 -4.36
CA ALA A 84 -6.22 6.96 -3.47
C ALA A 84 -7.62 6.65 -3.98
N VAL A 85 -8.01 5.38 -3.97
CA VAL A 85 -9.34 4.91 -4.40
C VAL A 85 -9.95 3.98 -3.36
N ARG A 86 -11.28 3.95 -3.31
CA ARG A 86 -12.07 2.92 -2.61
C ARG A 86 -13.34 2.61 -3.39
N LEU A 87 -13.93 1.44 -3.16
CA LEU A 87 -15.26 1.11 -3.69
C LEU A 87 -16.31 1.90 -2.90
N ARG A 88 -17.30 2.48 -3.58
CA ARG A 88 -18.38 3.23 -2.90
C ARG A 88 -19.33 2.32 -2.15
N GLN A 89 -19.61 1.14 -2.72
CA GLN A 89 -20.51 0.17 -2.12
C GLN A 89 -19.72 -0.85 -1.29
N PRO A 90 -20.11 -1.09 -0.03
CA PRO A 90 -19.51 -2.14 0.78
C PRO A 90 -19.74 -3.49 0.09
N GLN A 91 -18.67 -4.26 -0.06
CA GLN A 91 -18.76 -5.60 -0.62
C GLN A 91 -19.09 -6.61 0.48
N PRO A 92 -19.85 -7.69 0.16
CA PRO A 92 -20.11 -8.76 1.10
C PRO A 92 -18.80 -9.32 1.67
N GLN A 93 -18.75 -9.68 2.96
CA GLN A 93 -17.53 -10.23 3.57
C GLN A 93 -17.00 -11.47 2.82
N ALA A 94 -17.91 -12.27 2.24
CA ALA A 94 -17.56 -13.43 1.42
C ALA A 94 -16.69 -13.07 0.20
N ALA A 95 -16.87 -11.87 -0.37
CA ALA A 95 -16.08 -11.38 -1.50
C ALA A 95 -14.60 -11.10 -1.12
N HIS A 96 -14.30 -11.01 0.16
CA HIS A 96 -12.93 -10.83 0.67
C HIS A 96 -12.37 -12.09 1.36
N SER A 97 -13.10 -13.20 1.26
CA SER A 97 -12.68 -14.48 1.82
C SER A 97 -11.34 -14.93 1.21
N MET A 98 -10.63 -15.80 1.92
CA MET A 98 -9.41 -16.42 1.38
C MET A 98 -9.71 -17.18 0.08
N THR A 99 -10.85 -17.86 0.02
CA THR A 99 -11.30 -18.57 -1.19
C THR A 99 -11.53 -17.62 -2.36
N ALA A 100 -12.20 -16.49 -2.15
CA ALA A 100 -12.40 -15.47 -3.19
C ALA A 100 -11.06 -14.89 -3.68
N ARG A 101 -10.11 -14.63 -2.77
CA ARG A 101 -8.76 -14.15 -3.12
C ARG A 101 -7.97 -15.18 -3.94
N LEU A 102 -7.99 -16.45 -3.53
CA LEU A 102 -7.38 -17.55 -4.28
C LEU A 102 -8.07 -17.76 -5.63
N ALA A 103 -9.39 -17.53 -5.70
CA ALA A 103 -10.16 -17.52 -6.92
C ALA A 103 -10.00 -16.21 -7.73
N GLY A 104 -9.22 -15.24 -7.27
CA GLY A 104 -9.05 -13.96 -7.97
C GLY A 104 -10.35 -13.16 -8.14
N ASP A 105 -11.39 -13.50 -7.37
CA ASP A 105 -12.70 -12.87 -7.39
C ASP A 105 -12.84 -11.82 -6.26
N ASP A 106 -11.73 -11.43 -5.61
CA ASP A 106 -11.73 -10.37 -4.61
C ASP A 106 -11.76 -8.99 -5.30
N PRO A 107 -12.87 -8.23 -5.22
CA PRO A 107 -13.00 -6.93 -5.89
C PRO A 107 -11.90 -5.94 -5.51
N ARG A 108 -11.34 -6.12 -4.31
CA ARG A 108 -10.24 -5.31 -3.80
C ARG A 108 -8.90 -5.67 -4.44
N GLN A 109 -8.69 -6.95 -4.75
CA GLN A 109 -7.49 -7.40 -5.46
C GLN A 109 -7.51 -6.86 -6.89
N ASP A 110 -8.67 -6.87 -7.54
CA ASP A 110 -8.86 -6.28 -8.86
C ASP A 110 -8.59 -4.77 -8.85
N LEU A 111 -9.16 -4.04 -7.88
CA LEU A 111 -8.90 -2.60 -7.76
C LEU A 111 -7.43 -2.29 -7.49
N ARG A 112 -6.71 -3.14 -6.74
CA ARG A 112 -5.25 -3.02 -6.58
C ARG A 112 -4.49 -3.26 -7.87
N ARG A 113 -4.88 -4.25 -8.67
CA ARG A 113 -4.27 -4.51 -9.98
C ARG A 113 -4.49 -3.32 -10.91
N ALA A 114 -5.71 -2.78 -10.95
CA ALA A 114 -6.05 -1.60 -11.73
C ALA A 114 -5.22 -0.37 -11.31
N LEU A 115 -5.02 -0.13 -10.01
CA LEU A 115 -4.15 0.93 -9.51
C LEU A 115 -2.68 0.77 -9.93
N ARG A 116 -2.15 -0.46 -9.87
CA ARG A 116 -0.76 -0.73 -10.30
C ARG A 116 -0.61 -0.56 -11.80
N ALA A 117 -1.59 -1.00 -12.58
CA ALA A 117 -1.61 -0.81 -14.03
C ALA A 117 -1.68 0.68 -14.38
N ALA A 118 -2.56 1.45 -13.71
CA ALA A 118 -2.66 2.89 -13.85
C ALA A 118 -1.33 3.60 -13.54
N LYS A 119 -0.68 3.27 -12.41
CA LYS A 119 0.64 3.79 -12.06
C LYS A 119 1.68 3.46 -13.14
N SER A 120 1.72 2.21 -13.62
CA SER A 120 2.68 1.80 -14.66
C SER A 120 2.47 2.58 -15.96
N LEU A 121 1.22 2.73 -16.41
CA LEU A 121 0.90 3.51 -17.60
C LEU A 121 1.32 4.97 -17.48
N LEU A 122 1.11 5.58 -16.31
CA LEU A 122 1.44 6.99 -16.10
C LEU A 122 2.94 7.22 -15.92
N GLU A 123 3.67 6.26 -15.36
CA GLU A 123 5.10 6.41 -15.09
C GLU A 123 6.00 5.90 -16.21
N ALA A 124 5.58 4.84 -16.90
CA ALA A 124 6.38 4.14 -17.90
C ALA A 124 5.72 4.13 -19.30
N GLY A 125 4.44 4.53 -19.43
CA GLY A 125 3.69 4.45 -20.69
C GLY A 125 3.13 3.06 -21.00
N GLU A 126 3.51 2.03 -20.25
CA GLU A 126 3.11 0.64 -20.46
C GLU A 126 2.85 -0.10 -19.15
N VAL A 127 2.11 -1.22 -19.21
CA VAL A 127 1.89 -2.11 -18.07
C VAL A 127 2.83 -3.30 -18.18
N LEU A 128 3.86 -3.33 -17.33
CA LEU A 128 4.78 -4.46 -17.26
C LEU A 128 4.05 -5.72 -16.77
N GLN A 129 4.10 -6.77 -17.59
CA GLN A 129 3.58 -8.09 -17.24
C GLN A 129 4.75 -9.00 -16.85
N PRO A 130 4.85 -9.41 -15.57
CA PRO A 130 6.01 -10.16 -15.06
C PRO A 130 6.34 -11.43 -15.86
N ASP A 131 5.33 -12.11 -16.39
CA ASP A 131 5.46 -13.45 -16.98
C ASP A 131 4.96 -13.53 -18.44
N THR A 132 5.10 -12.45 -19.22
CA THR A 132 4.81 -12.50 -20.66
C THR A 132 6.07 -12.22 -21.47
N PRO A 133 6.55 -13.19 -22.29
CA PRO A 133 6.04 -14.55 -22.46
C PRO A 133 6.38 -15.48 -21.26
N PRO A 134 5.62 -16.57 -21.04
CA PRO A 134 5.84 -17.46 -19.91
C PRO A 134 7.23 -18.10 -19.97
N THR A 135 7.97 -18.08 -18.87
CA THR A 135 9.24 -18.84 -18.76
C THR A 135 9.01 -20.35 -18.59
N THR A 136 7.75 -20.75 -18.37
CA THR A 136 7.37 -22.14 -18.20
C THR A 136 7.23 -22.86 -19.53
N ARG A 137 7.70 -24.12 -19.58
CA ARG A 137 7.56 -24.99 -20.76
C ARG A 137 6.08 -25.21 -21.10
N ASN A 138 5.77 -25.33 -22.40
CA ASN A 138 4.44 -25.63 -22.94
C ASN A 138 3.99 -27.08 -22.67
N THR A 139 3.99 -27.47 -21.40
CA THR A 139 3.53 -28.76 -20.87
C THR A 139 2.27 -28.54 -20.04
N PRO A 140 1.44 -29.57 -19.81
CA PRO A 140 0.25 -29.44 -18.96
C PRO A 140 0.58 -28.91 -17.56
N GLY A 141 1.66 -29.42 -16.93
CA GLY A 141 2.16 -28.89 -15.66
C GLY A 141 2.66 -27.46 -15.76
N GLY A 142 3.34 -27.11 -16.86
CA GLY A 142 3.82 -25.75 -17.07
C GLY A 142 2.70 -24.72 -17.30
N LYS A 143 1.60 -25.14 -17.93
CA LYS A 143 0.39 -24.32 -18.08
C LYS A 143 -0.27 -24.05 -16.72
N LEU A 144 -0.29 -25.04 -15.81
CA LEU A 144 -0.80 -24.86 -14.44
C LEU A 144 0.04 -23.86 -13.67
N VAL A 145 1.38 -23.99 -13.70
CA VAL A 145 2.29 -23.04 -13.05
C VAL A 145 2.11 -21.63 -13.64
N GLY A 146 2.04 -21.50 -14.97
CA GLY A 146 1.80 -20.21 -15.62
C GLY A 146 0.47 -19.56 -15.23
N LEU A 147 -0.56 -20.36 -14.94
CA LEU A 147 -1.86 -19.86 -14.48
C LEU A 147 -1.79 -19.38 -13.03
N LEU A 148 -1.04 -20.08 -12.17
CA LEU A 148 -0.79 -19.67 -10.79
C LEU A 148 0.06 -18.38 -10.71
N SER A 149 1.13 -18.26 -11.50
CA SER A 149 1.97 -17.07 -11.51
C SER A 149 1.20 -15.82 -11.96
N ARG A 150 0.38 -15.93 -13.02
CA ARG A 150 -0.53 -14.84 -13.44
C ARG A 150 -1.50 -14.42 -12.34
N ARG A 151 -1.88 -15.33 -11.44
CA ARG A 151 -2.80 -15.05 -10.33
C ARG A 151 -2.10 -14.36 -9.16
N ALA A 152 -0.82 -14.66 -8.91
CA ALA A 152 -0.03 -14.10 -7.81
C ALA A 152 0.20 -12.58 -7.91
N GLY A 153 0.22 -12.02 -9.14
CA GLY A 153 0.48 -10.58 -9.37
C GLY A 153 -0.48 -9.61 -8.64
N GLY A 154 -1.65 -10.07 -8.22
CA GLY A 154 -2.59 -9.26 -7.44
C GLY A 154 -2.23 -9.09 -5.97
N GLU A 155 -1.64 -10.11 -5.33
CA GLU A 155 -1.53 -10.17 -3.86
C GLU A 155 -0.29 -9.47 -3.31
N GLY A 156 0.76 -9.27 -4.12
CA GLY A 156 2.04 -8.76 -3.62
C GLY A 156 2.76 -9.76 -2.72
N VAL A 157 2.48 -11.05 -2.92
CA VAL A 157 3.17 -12.17 -2.29
C VAL A 157 4.08 -12.74 -3.38
N LEU A 158 5.38 -12.59 -3.17
CA LEU A 158 6.41 -13.36 -3.87
C LEU A 158 6.92 -14.42 -2.90
#